data_AF-A0A7S8C2C9-F1
#
_entry.id   AF-A0A7S8C2C9-F1
#
_cell.length_a   1.000
_cell.length_b   1.000
_cell.length_c   1.000
_cell.angle_alpha   90.00
_cell.angle_beta   90.00
_cell.angle_gamma   90.00
#
_symmetry.space_group_name_H-M   'P 1'
#
loop_
_entity.id
_entity.type
_entity.pdbx_description
1 polymer ?
#
loop_
_entity_poly.entity_id
_entity_poly.type
_entity_poly.pdbx_seq_one_letter_code
_entity_poly.pdbx_strand_id
1 'polypeptide(L)'
;MGDDRSPTSSDQLRDFKERLNRAQASIRERDREAYGSSSAYSFGLRIATELVVAIAVGFGAGWGLDLWLGTKPWFLVLFIVLGAVAGILNVVRAAHSAEARRHLGIAESTSGDEPGSDRMERSRKARGRQGQEDGGNGERTG
;
A
#
# COMPACT_ATOMS: atom_id res chain seq x y z
N MET A 1 19.73 47.36 5.56
CA MET A 1 19.74 46.09 6.31
C MET A 1 19.40 44.98 5.33
N GLY A 2 20.40 44.25 4.84
CA GLY A 2 20.19 43.08 3.98
C GLY A 2 20.02 41.86 4.87
N ASP A 3 18.82 41.30 4.91
CA ASP A 3 18.59 39.99 5.52
C ASP A 3 19.15 38.92 4.58
N ASP A 4 20.39 38.53 4.84
CA ASP A 4 21.03 37.33 4.30
C ASP A 4 20.32 36.08 4.87
N ARG A 5 19.19 35.72 4.29
CA ARG A 5 18.54 34.43 4.56
C ARG A 5 19.13 33.39 3.60
N SER A 6 20.20 32.74 4.04
CA SER A 6 20.65 31.51 3.41
C SER A 6 19.48 30.51 3.41
N PRO A 7 19.08 29.93 2.26
CA PRO A 7 17.99 28.98 2.20
C PRO A 7 18.30 27.81 3.14
N THR A 8 17.41 27.58 4.10
CA THR A 8 17.62 26.60 5.15
C THR A 8 17.63 25.20 4.55
N SER A 9 18.40 24.27 5.12
CA SER A 9 18.45 22.87 4.66
C SER A 9 17.06 22.21 4.63
N SER A 10 16.11 22.68 5.45
CA SER A 10 14.71 22.28 5.43
C SER A 10 13.99 22.59 4.11
N ASP A 11 14.30 23.72 3.46
CA ASP A 11 13.64 24.13 2.21
C ASP A 11 14.12 23.28 1.03
N GLN A 12 15.41 22.95 0.99
CA GLN A 12 15.99 22.04 0.00
C GLN A 12 15.45 20.61 0.13
N LEU A 13 15.30 20.13 1.38
CA LEU A 13 14.72 18.81 1.64
C LEU A 13 13.25 18.76 1.23
N ARG A 14 12.50 19.85 1.43
CA ARG A 14 11.11 19.96 0.99
C ARG A 14 10.99 19.90 -0.52
N ASP A 15 11.75 20.72 -1.25
CA ASP A 15 11.75 20.70 -2.73
C ASP A 15 12.17 19.32 -3.28
N PHE A 16 13.22 18.73 -2.71
CA PHE A 16 13.66 17.38 -3.10
C PHE A 16 12.58 16.32 -2.85
N LYS A 17 11.91 16.36 -1.69
CA LYS A 17 10.84 15.45 -1.33
C LYS A 17 9.62 15.64 -2.23
N GLU A 18 9.33 16.88 -2.62
CA GLU A 18 8.25 17.22 -3.54
C GLU A 18 8.53 16.71 -4.95
N ARG A 19 9.76 16.85 -5.43
CA ARG A 19 10.22 16.28 -6.72
C ARG A 19 10.20 14.75 -6.72
N LEU A 20 10.66 14.12 -5.63
CA LEU A 20 10.58 12.66 -5.45
C LEU A 20 9.12 12.19 -5.44
N ASN A 21 8.24 12.86 -4.70
CA ASN A 21 6.81 12.52 -4.67
C ASN A 21 6.17 12.66 -6.06
N ARG A 22 6.49 13.70 -6.83
CA ARG A 22 5.97 13.86 -8.21
C ARG A 22 6.49 12.77 -9.15
N ALA A 23 7.79 12.44 -9.07
CA ALA A 23 8.38 11.35 -9.84
C ALA A 23 7.76 9.98 -9.46
N GLN A 24 7.58 9.74 -8.16
CA GLN A 24 7.00 8.50 -7.67
C GLN A 24 5.49 8.40 -7.98
N ALA A 25 4.76 9.52 -7.94
CA ALA A 25 3.35 9.58 -8.33
C ALA A 25 3.17 9.23 -9.81
N SER A 26 3.98 9.80 -10.71
CA SER A 26 3.90 9.49 -12.14
C SER A 26 4.25 8.05 -12.50
N ILE A 27 5.20 7.42 -11.79
CA ILE A 27 5.48 5.98 -11.92
C ILE A 27 4.27 5.17 -11.44
N ARG A 28 3.71 5.53 -10.28
CA ARG A 28 2.55 4.85 -9.69
C ARG A 28 1.27 5.00 -10.51
N GLU A 29 1.14 6.09 -11.25
CA GLU A 29 0.02 6.37 -12.14
C GLU A 29 0.13 5.59 -13.46
N ARG A 30 1.34 5.50 -14.04
CA ARG A 30 1.62 4.57 -15.16
C ARG A 30 1.41 3.11 -14.75
N ASP A 31 1.85 2.74 -13.55
CA ASP A 31 1.58 1.41 -13.00
C ASP A 31 0.07 1.24 -12.81
N ARG A 32 -0.68 2.22 -12.31
CA ARG A 32 -2.15 2.11 -12.18
C ARG A 32 -2.87 2.02 -13.52
N GLU A 33 -2.44 2.73 -14.57
CA GLU A 33 -3.05 2.63 -15.90
C GLU A 33 -2.73 1.30 -16.58
N ALA A 34 -1.49 0.82 -16.47
CA ALA A 34 -1.10 -0.50 -16.98
C ALA A 34 -1.69 -1.67 -16.16
N TYR A 35 -2.01 -1.45 -14.88
CA TYR A 35 -2.46 -2.50 -13.93
C TYR A 35 -3.94 -2.38 -13.50
N GLY A 36 -4.66 -1.33 -13.91
CA GLY A 36 -5.97 -0.92 -13.37
C GLY A 36 -7.19 -1.68 -13.90
N SER A 37 -7.08 -2.40 -15.01
CA SER A 37 -8.20 -3.18 -15.58
C SER A 37 -8.24 -4.64 -15.07
N SER A 38 -7.16 -5.14 -14.43
CA SER A 38 -7.04 -6.55 -14.04
C SER A 38 -6.00 -6.78 -12.93
N SER A 39 -6.25 -6.25 -11.72
CA SER A 39 -5.29 -6.27 -10.59
C SER A 39 -4.69 -7.65 -10.26
N ALA A 40 -5.38 -8.76 -10.55
CA ALA A 40 -4.85 -10.12 -10.36
C ALA A 40 -3.89 -10.54 -11.48
N TYR A 41 -4.20 -10.21 -12.73
CA TYR A 41 -3.34 -10.51 -13.88
C TYR A 41 -2.04 -9.73 -13.82
N SER A 42 -2.13 -8.47 -13.43
CA SER A 42 -1.00 -7.56 -13.40
C SER A 42 -0.05 -7.88 -12.23
N PHE A 43 -0.59 -8.32 -11.09
CA PHE A 43 0.19 -8.95 -10.02
C PHE A 43 0.86 -10.26 -10.47
N GLY A 44 0.12 -11.15 -11.13
CA GLY A 44 0.67 -12.41 -11.66
C GLY A 44 1.79 -12.19 -12.68
N LEU A 45 1.66 -11.18 -13.55
CA LEU A 45 2.69 -10.83 -14.52
C LEU A 45 3.97 -10.36 -13.85
N ARG A 46 3.87 -9.54 -12.79
CA ARG A 46 5.04 -9.10 -12.02
C ARG A 46 5.76 -10.28 -11.35
N ILE A 47 5.01 -11.21 -10.76
CA ILE A 47 5.57 -12.41 -10.15
C ILE A 47 6.30 -13.24 -11.22
N ALA A 48 5.68 -13.41 -12.40
CA ALA A 48 6.27 -14.12 -13.51
C ALA A 48 7.55 -13.44 -14.02
N THR A 49 7.56 -12.11 -14.19
CA THR A 49 8.76 -11.39 -14.64
C THR A 49 9.89 -11.47 -13.62
N GLU A 50 9.59 -11.39 -12.32
CA GLU A 50 10.61 -11.58 -11.28
C GLU A 50 11.28 -12.96 -11.35
N LEU A 51 10.50 -14.03 -11.61
CA LEU A 51 11.04 -15.37 -11.80
C LEU A 51 11.90 -15.48 -13.08
N VAL A 52 11.43 -14.93 -14.20
CA VAL A 52 12.19 -14.94 -15.47
C VAL A 52 13.50 -14.18 -15.31
N VAL A 53 13.49 -13.01 -14.67
CA VAL A 53 14.70 -12.21 -14.42
C VAL A 53 15.67 -12.98 -13.54
N ALA A 54 15.21 -13.60 -12.45
CA ALA A 54 16.08 -14.37 -11.56
C ALA A 54 16.75 -15.57 -12.29
N ILE A 55 16.00 -16.29 -13.12
CA ILE A 55 16.52 -17.40 -13.92
C ILE A 55 17.51 -16.90 -14.98
N ALA A 56 17.17 -15.83 -15.70
CA ALA A 56 18.02 -15.27 -16.74
C ALA A 56 19.37 -14.79 -16.19
N VAL A 57 19.36 -14.13 -15.02
CA VAL A 57 20.57 -13.69 -14.32
C VAL A 57 21.39 -14.89 -13.84
N GLY A 58 20.75 -15.89 -13.20
CA GLY A 58 21.44 -17.10 -12.76
C GLY A 58 22.07 -17.88 -13.92
N PHE A 59 21.34 -18.05 -15.02
CA PHE A 59 21.85 -18.69 -16.23
C PHE A 59 23.02 -17.91 -16.83
N GLY A 60 22.87 -16.60 -17.03
CA GLY A 60 23.92 -15.77 -17.62
C GLY A 60 25.19 -15.73 -16.77
N ALA A 61 25.05 -15.55 -15.46
CA ALA A 61 26.17 -15.56 -14.53
C ALA A 61 26.85 -16.93 -14.48
N GLY A 62 26.08 -18.01 -14.35
CA GLY A 62 26.60 -19.38 -14.30
C GLY A 62 27.31 -19.79 -15.59
N TRP A 63 26.72 -19.49 -16.75
CA TRP A 63 27.31 -19.77 -18.06
C TRP A 63 28.60 -18.98 -18.29
N GLY A 64 28.61 -17.70 -17.93
CA GLY A 64 29.81 -16.86 -18.03
C GLY A 64 30.94 -17.37 -17.14
N LEU A 65 30.62 -17.80 -15.93
CA LEU A 65 31.61 -18.33 -14.98
C LEU A 65 32.17 -19.69 -15.43
N ASP A 66 31.31 -20.58 -15.94
CA ASP A 66 31.74 -21.87 -16.48
C ASP A 66 32.65 -21.69 -17.70
N LEU A 67 32.37 -20.73 -18.59
CA LEU A 67 33.24 -20.38 -19.72
C LEU A 67 34.60 -19.81 -19.27
N TRP A 68 34.60 -18.96 -18.25
CA TRP A 68 35.81 -18.29 -17.80
C TRP A 68 36.75 -19.22 -17.04
N LEU A 69 36.20 -20.15 -16.26
CA LEU A 69 36.95 -21.12 -15.46
C LEU A 69 37.22 -22.44 -16.21
N GLY A 70 36.64 -22.62 -17.40
CA GLY A 70 36.73 -23.87 -18.17
C GLY A 70 36.11 -25.05 -17.44
N THR A 71 35.22 -24.80 -16.48
CA THR A 71 34.59 -25.85 -15.69
C THR A 71 33.48 -26.52 -16.48
N LYS A 72 33.27 -27.81 -16.21
CA LYS A 72 32.01 -28.49 -16.53
C LYS A 72 30.84 -27.69 -15.93
N PRO A 73 29.59 -27.77 -16.46
CA PRO A 73 28.49 -26.84 -16.18
C PRO A 73 27.94 -26.93 -14.74
N TRP A 74 28.81 -26.83 -13.75
CA TRP A 74 28.57 -26.96 -12.33
C TRP A 74 28.17 -25.61 -11.76
N PHE A 75 28.82 -24.52 -12.18
CA PHE A 75 28.41 -23.18 -11.74
C PHE A 75 27.07 -22.81 -12.33
N LEU A 76 26.76 -23.19 -13.57
CA LEU A 76 25.43 -23.03 -14.13
C LEU A 76 24.34 -23.72 -13.30
N VAL A 77 24.55 -24.98 -12.91
CA VAL A 77 23.57 -25.70 -12.05
C VAL A 77 23.43 -24.99 -10.70
N LEU A 78 24.54 -24.63 -10.08
CA LEU A 78 24.54 -23.92 -8.79
C LEU A 78 23.81 -22.57 -8.88
N PHE A 79 24.11 -21.76 -9.88
CA PHE A 79 23.52 -20.43 -10.06
C PHE A 79 22.05 -20.49 -10.49
N ILE A 80 21.61 -21.51 -11.22
CA ILE A 80 20.19 -21.72 -11.48
C ILE A 80 19.44 -22.03 -10.17
N VAL A 81 19.98 -22.91 -9.32
CA VAL A 81 19.37 -23.21 -8.02
C VAL A 81 19.34 -21.97 -7.13
N LEU A 82 20.45 -21.24 -7.03
CA LEU A 82 20.51 -19.99 -6.28
C LEU A 82 19.54 -18.92 -6.84
N GLY A 83 19.48 -18.77 -8.16
CA GLY A 83 18.56 -17.86 -8.84
C GLY A 83 17.10 -18.21 -8.56
N ALA A 84 16.75 -19.50 -8.61
CA ALA A 84 15.41 -19.98 -8.27
C ALA A 84 15.05 -19.69 -6.81
N VAL A 85 15.96 -19.99 -5.87
CA VAL A 85 15.77 -19.68 -4.44
C VAL A 85 15.60 -18.18 -4.22
N ALA A 86 16.46 -17.35 -4.82
CA ALA A 86 16.35 -15.89 -4.73
C ALA A 86 15.03 -15.36 -5.31
N GLY A 87 14.59 -15.89 -6.46
CA GLY A 87 13.32 -15.54 -7.07
C GLY A 87 12.12 -15.89 -6.17
N ILE A 88 12.09 -17.11 -5.63
CA ILE A 88 11.04 -17.55 -4.69
C ILE A 88 11.03 -16.68 -3.43
N LEU A 89 12.21 -16.38 -2.86
CA LEU A 89 12.31 -15.51 -1.69
C LEU A 89 11.80 -14.09 -1.97
N ASN A 90 12.05 -13.54 -3.17
CA ASN A 90 11.55 -12.23 -3.57
C ASN A 90 10.01 -12.22 -3.65
N VAL A 91 9.43 -13.27 -4.24
CA VAL A 91 7.98 -13.46 -4.35
C VAL A 91 7.32 -13.60 -2.98
N VAL A 92 7.86 -14.46 -2.12
CA VAL A 92 7.36 -14.66 -0.75
C VAL A 92 7.43 -13.35 0.04
N ARG A 93 8.53 -12.61 -0.08
CA ARG A 93 8.66 -11.27 0.51
C ARG A 93 7.60 -10.30 0.00
N ALA A 94 7.33 -10.29 -1.31
CA ALA A 94 6.30 -9.44 -1.90
C ALA A 94 4.89 -9.80 -1.39
N ALA A 95 4.60 -11.08 -1.25
CA ALA A 95 3.33 -11.58 -0.70
C ALA A 95 3.14 -11.16 0.77
N HIS A 96 4.14 -11.40 1.64
CA HIS A 96 4.07 -10.98 3.05
C HIS A 96 3.96 -9.45 3.22
N SER A 97 4.61 -8.69 2.34
CA SER A 97 4.53 -7.22 2.35
C SER A 97 3.12 -6.72 2.01
N ALA A 98 2.39 -7.45 1.16
CA ALA A 98 1.01 -7.13 0.80
C ALA A 98 0.04 -7.45 1.94
N GLU A 99 0.29 -8.52 2.69
CA GLU A 99 -0.50 -8.92 3.87
C GLU A 99 -0.29 -7.96 5.04
N ALA A 100 0.96 -7.60 5.37
CA ALA A 100 1.27 -6.67 6.47
C ALA A 100 0.56 -5.31 6.33
N ARG A 101 0.35 -4.84 5.09
CA ARG A 101 -0.39 -3.61 4.79
C ARG A 101 -1.89 -3.73 5.03
N ARG A 102 -2.47 -4.92 4.91
CA ARG A 102 -3.90 -5.15 5.16
C ARG A 102 -4.23 -5.11 6.64
N HIS A 103 -3.31 -5.53 7.50
CA HIS A 103 -3.54 -5.59 8.94
C HIS A 103 -3.39 -4.20 9.58
N LEU A 104 -2.54 -3.35 9.02
CA LEU A 104 -2.41 -1.94 9.43
C LEU A 104 -3.54 -1.06 8.89
N GLY A 105 -4.22 -1.46 7.81
CA GLY A 105 -5.40 -0.77 7.26
C GLY A 105 -6.73 -1.14 7.94
N ILE A 106 -6.78 -2.19 8.76
CA ILE A 106 -7.97 -2.57 9.55
C ILE A 106 -7.97 -1.86 10.92
N ALA A 107 -6.81 -1.39 11.40
CA ALA A 107 -6.70 -0.63 12.64
C ALA A 107 -7.19 0.84 12.52
N GLU A 108 -7.37 1.36 11.30
CA GLU A 108 -7.89 2.72 11.06
C GLU A 108 -9.43 2.76 10.95
N SER A 109 -10.10 1.61 10.78
CA SER A 109 -11.57 1.54 10.63
C SER A 109 -12.33 1.21 11.92
N THR A 110 -11.65 1.09 13.06
CA THR A 110 -12.28 0.81 14.38
C THR A 110 -12.13 1.95 15.39
N SER A 111 -11.52 3.08 14.99
CA SER A 111 -11.38 4.28 15.84
C SER A 111 -12.25 5.47 15.41
N GLY A 112 -13.19 5.26 14.47
CA GLY A 112 -14.17 6.28 14.05
C GLY A 112 -15.64 5.93 14.29
N ASP A 113 -15.96 4.66 14.55
CA ASP A 113 -17.34 4.23 14.78
C ASP A 113 -17.56 4.02 16.27
N GLU A 114 -17.97 5.09 16.97
CA GLU A 114 -18.69 4.97 18.23
C GLU A 114 -20.08 4.34 17.95
N PRO A 115 -20.34 3.08 18.33
CA PRO A 115 -21.67 2.50 18.23
C PRO A 115 -22.48 2.94 19.46
N GLY A 116 -22.76 4.24 19.59
CA GLY A 116 -23.34 4.77 20.82
C GLY A 116 -24.02 6.14 20.71
N SER A 117 -23.48 7.06 19.91
CA SER A 117 -23.98 8.43 19.81
C SER A 117 -25.36 8.51 19.12
N ASP A 118 -25.55 7.71 18.06
CA ASP A 118 -26.78 7.66 17.26
C ASP A 118 -28.00 7.14 18.02
N ARG A 119 -27.78 6.19 18.94
CA ARG A 119 -28.86 5.62 19.77
C ARG A 119 -29.25 6.59 20.88
N MET A 120 -28.29 7.34 21.43
CA MET A 120 -28.57 8.37 22.43
C MET A 120 -29.32 9.57 21.82
N GLU A 121 -28.99 9.99 20.60
CA GLU A 121 -29.67 11.10 19.94
C GLU A 121 -31.12 10.76 19.58
N ARG A 122 -31.39 9.57 19.04
CA ARG A 122 -32.76 9.10 18.79
C ARG A 122 -33.57 8.98 20.08
N SER A 123 -32.93 8.54 21.17
CA SER A 123 -33.58 8.42 22.49
C SER A 123 -33.85 9.77 23.16
N ARG A 124 -33.02 10.79 22.90
CA ARG A 124 -33.26 12.19 23.33
C ARG A 124 -34.35 12.84 22.50
N LYS A 125 -34.35 12.62 21.18
CA LYS A 125 -35.35 13.16 20.25
C LYS A 125 -36.74 12.53 20.44
N ALA A 126 -36.80 11.25 20.78
CA ALA A 126 -38.05 10.55 21.11
C ALA A 126 -38.65 11.06 22.44
N ARG A 127 -37.82 11.29 23.47
CA ARG A 127 -38.26 11.87 24.75
C ARG A 127 -38.68 13.33 24.64
N GLY A 128 -38.05 14.10 23.74
CA GLY A 128 -38.39 15.52 23.53
C GLY A 128 -39.74 15.77 22.85
N ARG A 129 -40.32 14.77 22.15
CA ARG A 129 -41.64 14.91 21.50
C ARG A 129 -42.79 14.55 22.43
N GLN A 130 -42.58 13.64 23.37
CA GLN A 130 -43.65 13.10 24.20
C GLN A 130 -44.06 14.02 25.37
N GLY A 131 -43.25 15.04 25.68
CA GLY A 131 -43.56 16.04 26.71
C GLY A 131 -44.37 17.26 26.23
N GLN A 132 -44.72 17.33 24.94
CA GLN A 132 -45.41 18.50 24.37
C GLN A 132 -46.87 18.22 23.93
N GLU A 133 -47.32 16.97 23.99
CA GLU A 133 -48.68 16.58 23.59
C GLU A 133 -49.67 16.46 24.78
N ASP A 134 -49.19 16.36 26.02
CA ASP A 134 -50.05 16.18 27.22
C ASP A 134 -50.51 17.48 27.90
N GLY A 135 -50.13 18.66 27.39
CA GLY A 135 -50.39 19.95 28.04
C GLY A 135 -51.64 20.72 27.61
N GLY A 136 -52.47 20.19 26.70
CA GLY A 136 -53.37 21.03 25.90
C GLY A 136 -54.76 20.49 25.62
N ASN A 137 -55.38 19.72 26.52
CA ASN A 137 -56.82 19.44 26.38
C ASN A 137 -57.50 19.27 27.75
N GLY A 138 -57.77 20.39 28.40
CA GLY A 138 -58.39 20.41 29.71
C GLY A 138 -59.33 21.59 29.96
N GLU A 139 -59.79 22.32 28.94
CA GLU A 139 -60.75 23.40 29.16
C GLU A 139 -61.70 23.56 27.97
N ARG A 140 -62.95 23.12 28.16
CA ARG A 140 -64.23 23.74 27.72
C ARG A 140 -65.32 22.67 27.59
N THR A 141 -65.72 22.15 28.75
CA THR A 141 -67.10 21.73 29.01
C THR A 141 -67.80 22.87 29.74
N GLY A 142 -69.03 23.22 29.35
CA GLY A 142 -69.91 24.14 30.09
C GLY A 142 -70.59 25.14 29.20
#